data_AF-A0A519D0D9-F1
#
_entry.id   AF-A0A519D0D9-F1
#
_cell.length_a   1.000
_cell.length_b   1.000
_cell.length_c   1.000
_cell.angle_alpha   90.00
_cell.angle_beta   90.00
_cell.angle_gamma   90.00
#
_symmetry.space_group_name_H-M   'P 1'
#
loop_
_entity.id
_entity.type
_entity.pdbx_description
1 polymer ?
#
loop_
_entity_poly.entity_id
_entity_poly.type
_entity_poly.pdbx_seq_one_letter_code
_entity_poly.pdbx_strand_id
1 'polypeptide(L)'
;MSKNNKTKPVQEEVMSSLLVGYARRSNAGGALKVSINTSALSDCETYTTSDGQTYVPLVISIGALNKVLAGERAVTTVSHLQD
;
A
#
# COMPACT_ATOMS: atom_id res chain seq x y z
N MET A 1 -0.75 -49.62 -12.15
CA MET A 1 -0.38 -48.93 -10.88
C MET A 1 -0.32 -47.43 -11.15
N SER A 2 -1.35 -46.68 -10.75
CA SER A 2 -1.39 -45.23 -10.93
C SER A 2 -0.78 -44.56 -9.70
N LYS A 3 0.32 -43.81 -9.87
CA LYS A 3 0.92 -43.02 -8.78
C LYS A 3 0.25 -41.64 -8.76
N ASN A 4 -0.64 -41.46 -7.79
CA ASN A 4 -1.28 -40.19 -7.46
C ASN A 4 -0.26 -39.30 -6.74
N ASN A 5 0.37 -38.36 -7.45
CA ASN A 5 1.15 -37.30 -6.80
C ASN A 5 0.18 -36.23 -6.30
N LYS A 6 -0.12 -36.25 -5.00
CA LYS A 6 -0.77 -35.15 -4.30
C LYS A 6 0.20 -33.97 -4.25
N THR A 7 0.02 -33.01 -5.14
CA THR A 7 0.65 -31.69 -5.04
C THR A 7 0.09 -31.01 -3.79
N LYS A 8 0.97 -30.70 -2.82
CA LYS A 8 0.61 -29.89 -1.64
C LYS A 8 0.19 -28.50 -2.12
N PRO A 9 -0.85 -27.87 -1.55
CA PRO A 9 -1.16 -26.48 -1.88
C PRO A 9 -0.01 -25.62 -1.39
N VAL A 10 0.53 -24.80 -2.29
CA VAL A 10 1.41 -23.68 -1.92
C VAL A 10 0.55 -22.76 -1.07
N GLN A 11 0.93 -22.55 0.19
CA GLN A 11 0.32 -21.51 1.02
C GLN A 11 0.71 -20.19 0.38
N GLU A 12 -0.22 -19.58 -0.36
CA GLU A 12 -0.13 -18.17 -0.72
C GLU A 12 -0.10 -17.40 0.60
N GLU A 13 1.06 -16.84 0.96
CA GLU A 13 1.15 -15.90 2.07
C GLU A 13 0.20 -14.74 1.74
N VAL A 14 -0.86 -14.63 2.54
CA VAL A 14 -1.87 -13.60 2.38
C VAL A 14 -1.24 -12.31 2.88
N MET A 15 -0.49 -11.63 2.02
CA MET A 15 0.00 -10.27 2.28
C MET A 15 -1.20 -9.42 2.71
N SER A 16 -1.20 -9.02 3.98
CA SER A 16 -2.29 -8.24 4.54
C SER A 16 -1.99 -6.75 4.36
N SER A 17 -3.02 -5.95 4.06
CA SER A 17 -2.86 -4.53 3.77
C SER A 17 -3.53 -3.71 4.88
N LEU A 18 -2.76 -2.93 5.61
CA LEU A 18 -3.26 -1.94 6.55
C LEU A 18 -3.58 -0.64 5.82
N LEU A 19 -4.84 -0.16 5.91
CA LEU A 19 -5.22 1.16 5.38
C LEU A 19 -4.68 2.25 6.31
N VAL A 20 -3.80 3.11 5.80
CA VAL A 20 -3.15 4.16 6.60
C VAL A 20 -3.54 5.57 6.20
N GLY A 21 -4.14 5.76 5.03
CA GLY A 21 -4.42 7.11 4.55
C GLY A 21 -5.06 7.16 3.18
N TYR A 22 -5.06 8.37 2.63
CA TYR A 22 -5.71 8.70 1.37
C TYR A 22 -4.88 9.67 0.54
N ALA A 23 -4.97 9.54 -0.78
CA ALA A 23 -4.38 10.45 -1.74
C ALA A 23 -5.42 11.01 -2.71
N ARG A 24 -5.39 12.31 -2.99
CA ARG A 24 -6.30 13.00 -3.91
C ARG A 24 -5.60 14.11 -4.67
N ARG A 25 -6.17 14.55 -5.79
CA ARG A 25 -5.69 15.78 -6.45
C ARG A 25 -5.80 16.98 -5.53
N SER A 26 -4.80 17.84 -5.56
CA SER A 26 -4.85 19.14 -4.91
C SER A 26 -5.71 20.10 -5.73
N ASN A 27 -6.51 20.92 -5.05
CA ASN A 27 -7.31 21.96 -5.68
C ASN A 27 -6.45 23.15 -6.19
N ALA A 28 -5.18 23.22 -5.79
CA ALA A 28 -4.32 24.39 -5.94
C ALA A 28 -3.11 24.20 -6.90
N GLY A 29 -3.24 23.39 -7.94
CA GLY A 29 -2.25 23.40 -9.04
C GLY A 29 -1.37 22.15 -9.14
N GLY A 30 -1.83 21.15 -9.90
CA GLY A 30 -0.97 20.09 -10.43
C GLY A 30 -0.36 19.09 -9.45
N ALA A 31 -0.63 19.21 -8.15
CA ALA A 31 -0.06 18.36 -7.12
C ALA A 31 -1.03 17.27 -6.62
N LEU A 32 -0.48 16.21 -6.02
CA LEU A 32 -1.20 15.20 -5.27
C LEU A 32 -1.12 15.52 -3.77
N LYS A 33 -2.26 15.60 -3.08
CA LYS A 33 -2.32 15.71 -1.63
C LYS A 33 -2.43 14.31 -1.03
N VAL A 34 -1.54 13.99 -0.09
CA VAL A 34 -1.58 12.76 0.69
C VAL A 34 -1.92 13.11 2.14
N SER A 35 -2.81 12.34 2.74
CA SER A 35 -3.23 12.49 4.14
C SER A 35 -3.09 11.14 4.82
N ILE A 36 -2.25 11.09 5.85
CA ILE A 36 -1.94 9.89 6.61
C ILE A 36 -2.63 9.99 7.97
N ASN A 37 -3.30 8.92 8.37
CA ASN A 37 -3.83 8.77 9.72
C ASN A 37 -2.65 8.47 10.65
N THR A 38 -2.37 9.40 11.57
CA THR A 38 -1.22 9.30 12.49
C THR A 38 -1.31 8.09 13.42
N SER A 39 -2.52 7.66 13.79
CA SER A 39 -2.73 6.46 14.60
C SER A 39 -2.48 5.18 13.81
N ALA A 40 -2.87 5.13 12.54
CA ALA A 40 -2.56 3.96 11.70
C ALA A 40 -1.07 3.89 11.37
N LEU A 41 -0.38 5.04 11.29
CA LEU A 41 1.05 5.09 11.00
C LEU A 41 1.90 4.50 12.14
N SER A 42 1.47 4.61 13.40
CA SER A 42 2.19 4.00 14.52
C SER A 42 2.12 2.48 14.54
N ASP A 43 1.17 1.89 13.82
CA ASP A 43 0.96 0.44 13.73
C ASP A 43 1.70 -0.18 12.53
N CYS A 44 2.39 0.64 11.72
CA CYS A 44 3.15 0.17 10.57
C CYS A 44 4.55 -0.31 10.95
N GLU A 45 5.06 -1.27 10.20
CA GLU A 45 6.45 -1.68 10.30
C GLU A 45 7.38 -0.57 9.77
N THR A 46 8.59 -0.53 10.33
CA THR A 46 9.62 0.42 9.93
C THR A 46 10.89 -0.31 9.53
N TYR A 47 11.60 0.23 8.54
CA TYR A 47 12.98 -0.18 8.25
C TYR A 47 13.93 1.00 8.50
N THR A 48 15.17 0.68 8.86
CA THR A 48 16.21 1.68 9.09
C THR A 48 17.28 1.53 8.02
N THR A 49 17.63 2.64 7.37
CA THR A 49 18.67 2.69 6.35
C THR A 49 20.06 2.79 6.97
N SER A 50 21.10 2.54 6.19
CA SER A 50 22.50 2.55 6.66
C SER A 50 22.99 3.92 7.17
N ASP A 51 22.30 5.00 6.80
CA ASP A 51 22.52 6.37 7.31
C ASP A 51 21.80 6.65 8.65
N GLY A 52 21.11 5.65 9.22
CA GLY A 52 20.42 5.73 10.52
C GLY A 52 18.99 6.27 10.45
N GLN A 53 18.46 6.54 9.26
CA GLN A 53 17.11 7.08 9.10
C GLN A 53 16.06 5.97 9.10
N THR A 54 14.97 6.17 9.85
CA THR A 54 13.87 5.20 9.94
C THR A 54 12.69 5.62 9.07
N TYR A 55 12.15 4.69 8.28
CA TYR A 55 11.05 4.93 7.35
C TYR A 55 9.92 3.93 7.54
N VAL A 56 8.70 4.37 7.22
CA VAL A 56 7.52 3.51 7.08
C VAL A 56 7.25 3.28 5.59
N PRO A 57 7.23 2.03 5.09
CA PRO A 57 6.94 1.76 3.70
C PRO A 57 5.43 1.82 3.42
N LEU A 58 5.03 2.72 2.54
CA LEU A 58 3.63 2.93 2.14
C LEU A 58 3.45 2.74 0.63
N VAL A 59 2.30 2.22 0.24
CA VAL A 59 1.93 1.91 -1.15
C VAL A 59 0.61 2.56 -1.54
N ILE A 60 0.52 2.90 -2.83
CA ILE A 60 -0.70 3.34 -3.50
C ILE A 60 -0.81 2.53 -4.78
N SER A 61 -1.99 1.97 -5.06
CA SER A 61 -2.23 1.31 -6.35
C SER A 61 -2.06 2.31 -7.49
N ILE A 62 -1.13 2.02 -8.41
CA ILE A 62 -0.87 2.86 -9.60
C ILE A 62 -2.15 3.06 -10.42
N GLY A 63 -2.93 2.00 -10.62
CA GLY A 63 -4.19 2.08 -11.37
C GLY A 63 -5.21 2.99 -10.69
N ALA A 64 -5.34 2.91 -9.36
CA ALA A 64 -6.24 3.79 -8.62
C ALA A 64 -5.75 5.24 -8.60
N LEU A 65 -4.43 5.45 -8.51
CA LEU A 65 -3.82 6.78 -8.62
C LEU A 65 -4.06 7.40 -9.99
N ASN A 66 -3.89 6.65 -11.08
CA ASN A 66 -4.15 7.14 -12.44
C ASN A 66 -5.60 7.62 -12.61
N LYS A 67 -6.58 6.88 -12.06
CA LYS A 67 -7.99 7.31 -12.04
C LYS A 67 -8.18 8.62 -11.26
N VAL A 68 -7.43 8.80 -10.17
CA VAL A 68 -7.45 10.05 -9.41
C VAL A 68 -6.87 11.21 -10.21
N LEU A 69 -5.74 11.00 -10.87
CA LEU A 69 -5.07 12.01 -11.70
C LEU A 69 -5.93 12.42 -12.90
N ALA A 70 -6.54 11.44 -13.58
CA ALA A 70 -7.50 11.65 -14.67
C ALA A 70 -8.80 12.35 -14.23
N GLY A 71 -9.08 12.38 -12.93
CA GLY A 71 -10.31 12.97 -12.38
C GLY A 71 -11.52 12.05 -12.42
N GLU A 72 -11.34 10.80 -12.83
CA GLU A 72 -12.37 9.75 -12.79
C GLU A 72 -12.71 9.33 -11.35
N ARG A 73 -11.77 9.52 -10.42
CA ARG A 73 -11.93 9.21 -9.01
C ARG A 73 -11.47 10.40 -8.14
N ALA A 74 -12.21 10.72 -7.08
CA ALA A 74 -11.83 11.85 -6.22
C ALA A 74 -10.63 11.53 -5.31
N VAL A 75 -10.50 10.27 -4.86
CA VAL A 75 -9.54 9.86 -3.84
C VAL A 75 -9.16 8.39 -4.00
N THR A 76 -7.91 8.03 -3.71
CA THR A 76 -7.40 6.65 -3.60
C THR A 76 -6.83 6.40 -2.20
N THR A 77 -6.64 5.14 -1.83
CA THR A 77 -6.08 4.74 -0.53
C THR A 77 -4.56 4.73 -0.56
N VAL A 78 -3.98 4.95 0.62
CA VAL A 78 -2.57 4.68 0.95
C VAL A 78 -2.58 3.55 1.96
N SER A 79 -1.79 2.51 1.71
CA SER A 79 -1.73 1.34 2.58
C SER A 79 -0.30 1.01 2.97
N HIS A 80 -0.12 0.30 4.07
CA HIS A 80 1.09 -0.42 4.40
C HIS A 80 0.86 -1.91 4.08
N LEU A 81 1.81 -2.55 3.40
CA LEU A 81 1.76 -3.99 3.16
C LEU A 81 2.49 -4.68 4.31
N GLN A 82 1.82 -5.61 4.95
CA GLN A 82 2.36 -6.46 6.00
C GLN A 82 2.68 -7.81 5.38
N ASP A 83 3.91 -8.27 5.60
CA ASP A 83 4.39 -9.59 5.20
C ASP A 83 3.85 -10.67 6.16
#